data_AF-A0A7S2PFR2-F1
#
_entry.id   AF-A0A7S2PFR2-F1
#
_cell.length_a   1.000
_cell.length_b   1.000
_cell.length_c   1.000
_cell.angle_alpha   90.00
_cell.angle_beta   90.00
_cell.angle_gamma   90.00
#
_symmetry.space_group_name_H-M   'P 1'
#
loop_
_entity.id
_entity.type
_entity.pdbx_description
1 polymer ?
#
loop_
_entity_poly.entity_id
_entity_poly.type
_entity_poly.pdbx_seq_one_letter_code
_entity_poly.pdbx_strand_id
1 'polypeptide(L)'
;CVSLFFFNGRLTREGGSRWRAAWRARCEDPAAPVAGASCCGGAGDDRREARVCGRPSERMRFDTALARCSAIGLDVCAEQTAIADCGYDRVHVWTPSPCEISVEIDADGEVSSHWSTRTKQNKIAVQWFGGAPPLAQGACPSGCNATANGDACVCSAVVDTLKVFASTPTRQEVADHLRIGALPPTIKCTRDCAGAVRVYSASGTFDENTVFECDGRFYKNVASRVSVGGEGIVYSFRNPPAFLDRDAPAARQALQEVESLLDHLFRHPNTPVFIARRLAQRFGTSNPSASYLRDIASAFRTGGFAGTVYSGAYGDLGATAAAILLHPEKLSQTPRDGALREPLLKVIHLMRSMGYKDDE
;
A
#
# COMPACT_ATOMS: atom_id res chain seq x y z
N CYS A 1 -10.88 -9.50 2.12
CA CYS A 1 -9.73 -8.57 2.01
C CYS A 1 -8.55 -9.16 2.75
N VAL A 2 -7.38 -9.08 2.12
CA VAL A 2 -6.13 -9.63 2.65
C VAL A 2 -5.38 -8.50 3.35
N SER A 3 -5.12 -8.64 4.64
CA SER A 3 -4.21 -7.72 5.36
C SER A 3 -2.79 -8.15 5.04
N LEU A 4 -2.12 -7.41 4.16
CA LEU A 4 -0.79 -7.70 3.64
C LEU A 4 0.31 -6.83 4.26
N PHE A 5 -0.06 -5.85 5.09
CA PHE A 5 0.89 -4.93 5.73
C PHE A 5 1.25 -5.42 7.14
N PHE A 6 2.42 -4.98 7.61
CA PHE A 6 2.93 -5.29 8.93
C PHE A 6 2.92 -4.04 9.82
N PHE A 7 2.82 -4.21 11.14
CA PHE A 7 2.81 -3.12 12.11
C PHE A 7 3.36 -3.59 13.45
N ASN A 8 3.80 -2.65 14.28
CA ASN A 8 4.18 -2.92 15.68
C ASN A 8 2.90 -2.91 16.53
N GLY A 9 2.36 -4.10 16.79
CA GLY A 9 1.03 -4.24 17.35
C GLY A 9 0.90 -3.97 18.84
N ARG A 10 -0.31 -3.61 19.24
CA ARG A 10 -0.76 -3.61 20.63
C ARG A 10 -1.91 -4.60 20.79
N LEU A 11 -1.95 -5.26 21.93
CA LEU A 11 -3.06 -6.16 22.24
C LEU A 11 -4.33 -5.35 22.49
N THR A 12 -5.43 -5.85 21.96
CA THR A 12 -6.77 -5.44 22.32
C THR A 12 -7.55 -6.63 22.85
N ARG A 13 -8.50 -6.38 23.75
CA ARG A 13 -9.36 -7.41 24.34
C ARG A 13 -10.80 -6.95 24.32
N GLU A 14 -11.74 -7.89 24.25
CA GLU A 14 -13.16 -7.55 24.41
C GLU A 14 -13.40 -6.91 25.77
N GLY A 15 -14.04 -5.74 25.79
CA GLY A 15 -14.30 -4.99 27.02
C GLY A 15 -15.33 -5.65 27.95
N GLY A 16 -16.07 -6.66 27.50
CA GLY A 16 -17.10 -7.34 28.30
C GLY A 16 -16.59 -8.50 29.16
N SER A 17 -17.52 -9.37 29.58
CA SER A 17 -17.29 -10.55 30.45
C SER A 17 -16.29 -11.58 29.91
N ARG A 18 -15.84 -11.43 28.67
CA ARG A 18 -14.91 -12.34 27.98
C ARG A 18 -13.48 -11.79 27.90
N TRP A 19 -13.14 -10.72 28.62
CA TRP A 19 -11.79 -10.14 28.67
C TRP A 19 -10.66 -11.16 28.82
N ARG A 20 -10.84 -12.15 29.72
CA ARG A 20 -9.80 -13.15 30.05
C ARG A 20 -9.63 -14.24 28.98
N ALA A 21 -10.55 -14.34 28.01
CA ALA A 21 -10.46 -15.35 26.95
C ALA A 21 -9.32 -15.02 25.97
N ALA A 22 -8.18 -15.68 26.13
CA ALA A 22 -6.97 -15.43 25.33
C ALA A 22 -7.21 -15.50 23.80
N TRP A 23 -8.09 -16.41 23.34
CA TRP A 23 -8.46 -16.57 21.93
C TRP A 23 -9.28 -15.41 21.34
N ARG A 24 -9.69 -14.44 22.17
CA ARG A 24 -10.40 -13.23 21.74
C ARG A 24 -9.55 -11.96 21.76
N ALA A 25 -8.31 -12.07 22.27
CA ALA A 25 -7.35 -10.98 22.13
C ALA A 25 -6.97 -10.84 20.65
N ARG A 26 -6.80 -9.60 20.20
CA ARG A 26 -6.32 -9.31 18.84
C ARG A 26 -5.07 -8.46 18.91
N CYS A 27 -4.14 -8.73 18.01
CA CYS A 27 -3.03 -7.84 17.77
C CYS A 27 -3.46 -6.82 16.72
N GLU A 28 -3.52 -5.55 17.10
CA GLU A 28 -4.08 -4.48 16.29
C GLU A 28 -3.06 -3.35 16.10
N ASP A 29 -3.16 -2.62 14.99
CA ASP A 29 -2.29 -1.48 14.70
C ASP A 29 -2.65 -0.31 15.66
N PRO A 30 -1.72 0.11 16.55
CA PRO A 30 -1.99 1.20 17.50
C PRO A 30 -2.28 2.54 16.81
N ALA A 31 -1.88 2.73 15.55
CA ALA A 31 -2.19 3.90 14.77
C ALA A 31 -3.59 3.86 14.12
N ALA A 32 -4.29 2.73 14.15
CA ALA A 32 -5.63 2.59 13.62
C ALA A 32 -6.69 2.84 14.72
N PRO A 33 -7.82 3.50 14.41
CA PRO A 33 -8.89 3.75 15.37
C PRO A 33 -9.80 2.52 15.54
N VAL A 34 -9.26 1.43 16.12
CA VAL A 34 -9.92 0.11 16.11
C VAL A 34 -10.44 -0.35 17.48
N ALA A 35 -10.03 0.29 18.58
CA ALA A 35 -10.45 -0.10 19.93
C ALA A 35 -10.79 1.09 20.83
N GLY A 36 -11.59 0.85 21.86
CA GLY A 36 -11.98 1.84 22.88
C GLY A 36 -10.91 2.04 23.96
N ALA A 37 -11.13 3.02 24.85
CA ALA A 37 -10.26 3.29 25.99
C ALA A 37 -10.87 2.81 27.31
N SER A 38 -10.09 2.00 28.04
CA SER A 38 -10.39 1.56 29.39
C SER A 38 -9.23 1.96 30.29
N CYS A 39 -9.53 2.73 31.33
CA CYS A 39 -8.55 3.36 32.20
C CYS A 39 -8.66 2.83 33.63
N CYS A 40 -7.54 2.57 34.28
CA CYS A 40 -7.49 2.12 35.66
C CYS A 40 -6.19 2.52 36.34
N GLY A 41 -6.22 2.50 37.66
CA GLY A 41 -5.08 2.86 38.50
C GLY A 41 -5.44 2.70 39.98
N GLY A 42 -4.48 2.98 40.86
CA GLY A 42 -4.62 2.69 42.29
C GLY A 42 -4.39 1.21 42.62
N ALA A 43 -4.28 0.90 43.91
CA ALA A 43 -3.97 -0.45 44.40
C ALA A 43 -4.88 -0.80 45.59
N GLY A 44 -5.17 -2.10 45.76
CA GLY A 44 -6.03 -2.58 46.84
C GLY A 44 -7.44 -1.96 46.77
N ASP A 45 -7.88 -1.38 47.89
CA ASP A 45 -9.21 -0.76 48.02
C ASP A 45 -9.33 0.60 47.30
N ASP A 46 -8.20 1.23 46.92
CA ASP A 46 -8.16 2.51 46.17
C ASP A 46 -8.18 2.32 44.64
N ARG A 47 -8.55 1.12 44.17
CA ARG A 47 -8.62 0.82 42.74
C ARG A 47 -9.69 1.69 42.08
N ARG A 48 -9.25 2.53 41.14
CA ARG A 48 -10.09 3.40 40.32
C ARG A 48 -10.13 2.85 38.91
N GLU A 49 -11.33 2.77 38.35
CA GLU A 49 -11.57 2.32 36.98
C GLU A 49 -12.55 3.25 36.28
N ALA A 50 -12.27 3.55 35.02
CA ALA A 50 -13.12 4.41 34.21
C ALA A 50 -13.05 3.99 32.74
N ARG A 51 -14.19 4.02 32.04
CA ARG A 51 -14.22 3.98 30.57
C ARG A 51 -14.43 5.39 30.04
N VAL A 52 -13.57 5.81 29.11
CA VAL A 52 -13.57 7.19 28.61
C VAL A 52 -13.90 7.19 27.12
N CYS A 53 -15.01 7.81 26.77
CA CYS A 53 -15.49 7.91 25.39
C CYS A 53 -16.18 9.27 25.16
N GLY A 54 -16.08 9.80 23.94
CA GLY A 54 -16.86 10.96 23.49
C GLY A 54 -18.23 10.58 22.95
N ARG A 55 -18.40 9.30 22.54
CA ARG A 55 -19.69 8.72 22.16
C ARG A 55 -19.71 7.21 22.45
N PRO A 56 -20.89 6.59 22.60
CA PRO A 56 -21.00 5.15 22.80
C PRO A 56 -20.26 4.36 21.70
N SER A 57 -19.49 3.36 22.13
CA SER A 57 -18.69 2.46 21.28
C SER A 57 -17.69 3.17 20.36
N GLU A 58 -17.24 4.37 20.72
CA GLU A 58 -16.17 5.09 20.00
C GLU A 58 -14.87 4.28 19.97
N ARG A 59 -14.34 4.04 18.77
CA ARG A 59 -13.01 3.48 18.57
C ARG A 59 -12.00 4.59 18.34
N MET A 60 -10.80 4.41 18.87
CA MET A 60 -9.73 5.40 18.84
C MET A 60 -8.38 4.72 18.70
N ARG A 61 -7.36 5.51 18.40
CA ARG A 61 -5.97 5.08 18.35
C ARG A 61 -5.43 4.85 19.76
N PHE A 62 -4.35 4.08 19.89
CA PHE A 62 -3.77 3.77 21.20
C PHE A 62 -3.22 5.02 21.91
N ASP A 63 -2.60 5.95 21.17
CA ASP A 63 -2.11 7.24 21.69
C ASP A 63 -3.23 8.10 22.30
N THR A 64 -4.40 8.08 21.67
CA THR A 64 -5.60 8.79 22.09
C THR A 64 -6.15 8.16 23.37
N ALA A 65 -6.12 6.83 23.47
CA ALA A 65 -6.51 6.13 24.68
C ALA A 65 -5.56 6.45 25.85
N LEU A 66 -4.24 6.43 25.61
CA LEU A 66 -3.23 6.84 26.60
C LEU A 66 -3.47 8.27 27.09
N ALA A 67 -3.65 9.21 26.17
CA ALA A 67 -3.89 10.62 26.49
C ALA A 67 -5.18 10.83 27.29
N ARG A 68 -6.24 10.08 26.97
CA ARG A 68 -7.52 10.16 27.71
C ARG A 68 -7.43 9.60 29.11
N CYS A 69 -6.74 8.48 29.29
CA CYS A 69 -6.54 7.90 30.62
C CYS A 69 -5.64 8.81 31.46
N SER A 70 -4.54 9.32 30.90
CA SER A 70 -3.62 10.20 31.64
C SER A 70 -4.26 11.52 32.04
N ALA A 71 -5.18 12.06 31.23
CA ALA A 71 -5.94 13.27 31.55
C ALA A 71 -6.80 13.14 32.83
N ILE A 72 -7.18 11.92 33.22
CA ILE A 72 -7.92 11.65 34.46
C ILE A 72 -7.03 11.01 35.55
N GLY A 73 -5.70 11.00 35.34
CA GLY A 73 -4.72 10.45 36.28
C GLY A 73 -4.77 8.93 36.41
N LEU A 74 -5.15 8.22 35.33
CA LEU A 74 -5.20 6.75 35.24
C LEU A 74 -4.37 6.27 34.04
N ASP A 75 -4.11 4.97 33.95
CA ASP A 75 -3.40 4.34 32.85
C ASP A 75 -4.32 3.42 32.03
N VAL A 76 -3.91 3.06 30.82
CA VAL A 76 -4.65 2.08 30.01
C VAL A 76 -4.57 0.71 30.66
N CYS A 77 -5.72 0.05 30.82
CA CYS A 77 -5.84 -1.16 31.61
C CYS A 77 -5.25 -2.41 30.99
N ALA A 78 -4.49 -3.16 31.80
CA ALA A 78 -4.13 -4.56 31.51
C ALA A 78 -5.28 -5.54 31.85
N GLU A 79 -6.21 -5.11 32.70
CA GLU A 79 -7.26 -5.94 33.29
C GLU A 79 -8.66 -5.50 32.85
N GLN A 80 -9.64 -6.38 33.05
CA GLN A 80 -11.04 -6.04 32.83
C GLN A 80 -11.47 -4.97 33.83
N THR A 81 -12.02 -3.87 33.33
CA THR A 81 -12.68 -2.85 34.14
C THR A 81 -14.16 -3.12 34.31
N ALA A 82 -14.73 -2.56 35.36
CA ALA A 82 -16.16 -2.47 35.59
C ALA A 82 -16.89 -1.93 34.35
N ILE A 83 -18.08 -2.48 34.12
CA ILE A 83 -18.95 -2.08 33.01
C ILE A 83 -19.39 -0.63 33.24
N ALA A 84 -19.30 0.20 32.20
CA ALA A 84 -19.66 1.61 32.24
C ALA A 84 -20.31 2.05 30.91
N ASP A 85 -20.93 3.24 30.90
CA ASP A 85 -21.85 3.75 29.85
C ASP A 85 -21.27 3.92 28.44
N CYS A 86 -19.96 3.71 28.25
CA CYS A 86 -19.32 3.82 26.95
C CYS A 86 -19.67 2.71 25.96
N GLY A 87 -20.46 1.70 26.34
CA GLY A 87 -20.88 0.63 25.43
C GLY A 87 -19.71 -0.22 24.91
N TYR A 88 -18.64 -0.32 25.71
CA TYR A 88 -17.44 -1.10 25.36
C TYR A 88 -17.56 -2.61 25.64
N ASP A 89 -18.69 -3.08 26.17
CA ASP A 89 -18.89 -4.49 26.51
C ASP A 89 -18.93 -5.41 25.28
N ARG A 90 -19.17 -4.84 24.10
CA ARG A 90 -19.26 -5.55 22.82
C ARG A 90 -18.20 -5.14 21.81
N VAL A 91 -17.24 -4.29 22.20
CA VAL A 91 -16.12 -3.91 21.35
C VAL A 91 -14.80 -4.18 22.05
N HIS A 92 -13.74 -4.20 21.27
CA HIS A 92 -12.38 -4.31 21.78
C HIS A 92 -11.95 -2.99 22.43
N VAL A 93 -11.19 -3.08 23.51
CA VAL A 93 -10.48 -1.94 24.11
C VAL A 93 -8.99 -2.22 24.15
N TRP A 94 -8.21 -1.15 24.16
CA TRP A 94 -6.76 -1.21 24.22
C TRP A 94 -6.25 -1.80 25.52
N THR A 95 -5.15 -2.53 25.44
CA THR A 95 -4.33 -2.93 26.60
C THR A 95 -2.91 -2.37 26.45
N PRO A 96 -2.16 -2.21 27.55
CA PRO A 96 -0.79 -1.73 27.49
C PRO A 96 0.18 -2.79 26.96
N SER A 97 -0.23 -4.04 26.75
CA SER A 97 0.66 -5.12 26.32
C SER A 97 0.95 -5.02 24.82
N PRO A 98 2.24 -5.01 24.40
CA PRO A 98 2.57 -5.16 22.98
C PRO A 98 2.22 -6.56 22.48
N CYS A 99 2.11 -6.69 21.17
CA CYS A 99 2.08 -7.98 20.48
C CYS A 99 2.94 -7.92 19.22
N GLU A 100 3.58 -9.03 18.93
CA GLU A 100 4.43 -9.17 17.76
C GLU A 100 3.66 -9.82 16.62
N ILE A 101 3.93 -9.35 15.40
CA ILE A 101 3.49 -10.01 14.18
C ILE A 101 4.70 -10.77 13.65
N SER A 102 4.50 -12.04 13.31
CA SER A 102 5.52 -12.83 12.64
C SER A 102 5.31 -12.81 11.12
N VAL A 103 6.42 -12.82 10.38
CA VAL A 103 6.46 -12.97 8.93
C VAL A 103 6.92 -14.39 8.62
N GLU A 104 6.21 -15.07 7.73
CA GLU A 104 6.71 -16.30 7.10
C GLU A 104 7.34 -15.93 5.76
N ILE A 105 8.55 -16.43 5.50
CA ILE A 105 9.34 -16.20 4.29
C ILE A 105 9.58 -17.55 3.63
N ASP A 106 9.32 -17.67 2.33
CA ASP A 106 9.59 -18.90 1.58
C ASP A 106 10.88 -18.84 0.76
N ALA A 107 11.22 -19.95 0.09
CA ALA A 107 12.44 -20.10 -0.69
C ALA A 107 12.55 -19.13 -1.89
N ASP A 108 11.41 -18.63 -2.39
CA ASP A 108 11.35 -17.66 -3.48
C ASP A 108 11.46 -16.20 -2.95
N GLY A 109 11.50 -16.03 -1.64
CA GLY A 109 11.54 -14.73 -0.96
C GLY A 109 10.18 -14.04 -0.90
N GLU A 110 9.08 -14.75 -1.15
CA GLU A 110 7.75 -14.26 -0.88
C GLU A 110 7.49 -14.27 0.63
N VAL A 111 6.67 -13.32 1.07
CA VAL A 111 6.33 -13.15 2.49
C VAL A 111 4.84 -13.30 2.72
N SER A 112 4.46 -13.84 3.88
CA SER A 112 3.08 -13.84 4.36
C SER A 112 3.01 -13.49 5.84
N SER A 113 1.87 -12.96 6.28
CA SER A 113 1.66 -12.68 7.71
C SER A 113 1.27 -13.96 8.45
N HIS A 114 2.10 -14.36 9.40
CA HIS A 114 1.93 -15.58 10.20
C HIS A 114 1.03 -15.36 11.43
N TRP A 115 0.03 -14.46 11.31
CA TRP A 115 -0.90 -14.10 12.38
C TRP A 115 -2.13 -15.01 12.48
N SER A 116 -2.76 -15.34 11.34
CA SER A 116 -3.99 -16.13 11.28
C SER A 116 -3.92 -17.20 10.19
N THR A 117 -4.77 -18.22 10.26
CA THR A 117 -4.85 -19.25 9.22
C THR A 117 -5.11 -18.68 7.82
N ARG A 118 -5.83 -17.55 7.73
CA ARG A 118 -6.09 -16.87 6.45
C ARG A 118 -4.88 -16.08 5.97
N THR A 119 -4.23 -15.31 6.84
CA THR A 119 -3.10 -14.47 6.43
C THR A 119 -1.88 -15.30 6.01
N LYS A 120 -1.68 -16.48 6.61
CA LYS A 120 -0.65 -17.44 6.21
C LYS A 120 -0.78 -17.94 4.76
N GLN A 121 -2.00 -17.95 4.23
CA GLN A 121 -2.26 -18.41 2.85
C GLN A 121 -2.01 -17.33 1.79
N ASN A 122 -1.72 -16.09 2.21
CA ASN A 122 -1.56 -14.97 1.30
C ASN A 122 -0.08 -14.58 1.19
N LYS A 123 0.62 -15.25 0.28
CA LYS A 123 1.99 -14.95 -0.07
C LYS A 123 2.05 -13.77 -1.03
N ILE A 124 3.05 -12.91 -0.83
CA ILE A 124 3.30 -11.76 -1.67
C ILE A 124 4.79 -11.60 -1.95
N ALA A 125 5.11 -11.30 -3.21
CA ALA A 125 6.42 -10.83 -3.57
C ALA A 125 6.65 -9.43 -3.00
N VAL A 126 7.79 -9.24 -2.31
CA VAL A 126 8.20 -7.95 -1.73
C VAL A 126 9.54 -7.51 -2.29
N GLN A 127 9.74 -6.20 -2.28
CA GLN A 127 11.02 -5.61 -2.66
C GLN A 127 11.98 -5.63 -1.47
N TRP A 128 12.86 -6.62 -1.44
CA TRP A 128 13.92 -6.74 -0.46
C TRP A 128 15.03 -5.69 -0.67
N PHE A 129 15.54 -5.15 0.42
CA PHE A 129 16.73 -4.32 0.43
C PHE A 129 17.95 -5.21 0.62
N GLY A 130 18.85 -5.25 -0.38
CA GLY A 130 20.05 -6.09 -0.33
C GLY A 130 19.83 -7.58 -0.67
N GLY A 131 18.61 -7.95 -1.08
CA GLY A 131 18.23 -9.33 -1.43
C GLY A 131 17.42 -10.05 -0.35
N ALA A 132 16.69 -11.08 -0.77
CA ALA A 132 15.95 -11.95 0.15
C ALA A 132 16.91 -12.82 0.97
N PRO A 133 16.53 -13.23 2.20
CA PRO A 133 17.32 -14.17 2.97
C PRO A 133 17.48 -15.49 2.20
N PRO A 134 18.70 -16.04 2.10
CA PRO A 134 18.92 -17.33 1.45
C PRO A 134 18.35 -18.44 2.34
N LEU A 135 17.19 -18.97 1.96
CA LEU A 135 16.61 -20.12 2.64
C LEU A 135 17.11 -21.40 1.96
N ALA A 136 18.09 -22.07 2.55
CA ALA A 136 18.39 -23.46 2.21
C ALA A 136 17.43 -24.36 3.01
N GLN A 137 17.00 -25.50 2.46
CA GLN A 137 16.04 -26.45 3.07
C GLN A 137 16.27 -26.61 4.59
N GLY A 138 15.42 -25.98 5.40
CA GLY A 138 15.48 -25.99 6.88
C GLY A 138 16.48 -25.04 7.58
N ALA A 139 17.32 -24.30 6.86
CA ALA A 139 18.27 -23.33 7.41
C ALA A 139 17.70 -21.90 7.37
N CYS A 140 17.15 -21.46 8.50
CA CYS A 140 16.61 -20.10 8.65
C CYS A 140 17.67 -19.10 9.13
N PRO A 141 17.52 -17.80 8.81
CA PRO A 141 18.31 -16.73 9.41
C PRO A 141 18.26 -16.77 10.94
N SER A 142 19.28 -16.18 11.60
CA SER A 142 19.25 -16.01 13.05
C SER A 142 17.96 -15.29 13.48
N GLY A 143 17.36 -15.72 14.59
CA GLY A 143 16.09 -15.16 15.06
C GLY A 143 14.84 -15.65 14.31
N CYS A 144 14.97 -16.62 13.41
CA CYS A 144 13.85 -17.23 12.68
C CYS A 144 13.80 -18.75 12.89
N ASN A 145 12.60 -19.30 12.87
CA ASN A 145 12.36 -20.74 13.05
C ASN A 145 11.84 -21.38 11.76
N ALA A 146 12.31 -22.58 11.43
CA ALA A 146 11.79 -23.33 10.29
C ALA A 146 10.34 -23.77 10.52
N THR A 147 9.52 -23.71 9.47
CA THR A 147 8.19 -24.32 9.45
C THR A 147 8.30 -25.85 9.54
N ALA A 148 7.20 -26.52 9.90
CA ALA A 148 7.18 -27.97 10.08
C ALA A 148 7.62 -28.77 8.83
N ASN A 149 7.43 -28.21 7.64
CA ASN A 149 7.81 -28.83 6.37
C ASN A 149 9.23 -28.46 5.92
N GLY A 150 9.87 -27.49 6.58
CA GLY A 150 11.23 -27.03 6.25
C GLY A 150 11.34 -26.09 5.03
N ASP A 151 10.23 -25.77 4.37
CA ASP A 151 10.20 -25.00 3.12
C ASP A 151 10.13 -23.46 3.32
N ALA A 152 9.94 -23.02 4.56
CA ALA A 152 9.77 -21.62 4.91
C ALA A 152 10.28 -21.33 6.33
N CYS A 153 10.56 -20.05 6.60
CA CYS A 153 11.07 -19.55 7.86
C CYS A 153 10.13 -18.51 8.47
N VAL A 154 9.81 -18.66 9.75
CA VAL A 154 8.98 -17.73 10.52
C VAL A 154 9.87 -16.86 11.39
N CYS A 155 9.83 -15.56 11.18
CA CYS A 155 10.62 -14.56 11.89
C CYS A 155 9.70 -13.58 12.63
N SER A 156 10.10 -13.10 13.81
CA SER A 156 9.49 -11.89 14.37
C SER A 156 9.81 -10.70 13.46
N ALA A 157 8.81 -9.83 13.24
CA ALA A 157 8.95 -8.67 12.37
C ALA A 157 8.83 -7.38 13.17
N VAL A 158 9.76 -6.46 12.89
CA VAL A 158 9.75 -5.11 13.46
C VAL A 158 9.53 -4.13 12.32
N VAL A 159 8.59 -3.20 12.51
CA VAL A 159 8.31 -2.15 11.52
C VAL A 159 8.93 -0.84 11.95
N ASP A 160 9.87 -0.37 11.15
CA ASP A 160 10.54 0.90 11.33
C ASP A 160 9.96 1.93 10.37
N THR A 161 9.63 3.11 10.91
CA THR A 161 9.32 4.29 10.09
C THR A 161 10.56 5.17 10.10
N LEU A 162 11.21 5.30 8.95
CA LEU A 162 12.50 5.98 8.84
C LEU A 162 12.36 7.26 8.02
N LYS A 163 13.00 8.33 8.49
CA LYS A 163 13.21 9.55 7.69
C LYS A 163 14.01 9.23 6.42
N VAL A 164 13.52 9.67 5.26
CA VAL A 164 14.17 9.38 3.97
C VAL A 164 15.16 10.47 3.57
N PHE A 165 14.76 11.74 3.61
CA PHE A 165 15.57 12.86 3.15
C PHE A 165 15.93 13.83 4.28
N ALA A 166 17.14 14.38 4.21
CA ALA A 166 17.64 15.44 5.10
C ALA A 166 17.77 16.81 4.40
N SER A 167 17.47 16.86 3.09
CA SER A 167 17.48 18.04 2.23
C SER A 167 16.36 17.94 1.21
N THR A 168 16.12 19.00 0.44
CA THR A 168 15.11 18.98 -0.63
C THR A 168 15.51 18.00 -1.74
N PRO A 169 14.71 16.95 -2.01
CA PRO A 169 15.00 15.98 -3.05
C PRO A 169 14.63 16.50 -4.45
N THR A 170 15.17 15.86 -5.47
CA THR A 170 14.76 16.02 -6.87
C THR A 170 13.43 15.30 -7.14
N ARG A 171 12.77 15.61 -8.27
CA ARG A 171 11.54 14.91 -8.68
C ARG A 171 11.72 13.40 -8.79
N GLN A 172 12.87 12.98 -9.31
CA GLN A 172 13.17 11.56 -9.50
C GLN A 172 13.37 10.86 -8.16
N GLU A 173 14.11 11.47 -7.23
CA GLU A 173 14.32 10.92 -5.88
C GLU A 173 13.00 10.81 -5.09
N VAL A 174 12.09 11.78 -5.23
CA VAL A 174 10.73 11.69 -4.66
C VAL A 174 10.00 10.48 -5.23
N ALA A 175 10.00 10.32 -6.56
CA ALA A 175 9.31 9.23 -7.24
C ALA A 175 9.89 7.84 -6.91
N ASP A 176 11.20 7.75 -6.68
CA ASP A 176 11.88 6.48 -6.41
C ASP A 176 11.76 6.05 -4.95
N HIS A 177 11.93 6.98 -4.01
CA HIS A 177 12.03 6.67 -2.58
C HIS A 177 10.77 6.97 -1.76
N LEU A 178 9.96 7.98 -2.12
CA LEU A 178 8.75 8.30 -1.36
C LEU A 178 7.53 7.58 -1.93
N ARG A 179 6.92 6.76 -1.09
CA ARG A 179 5.76 5.96 -1.45
C ARG A 179 4.55 6.18 -0.54
N ILE A 180 4.74 6.90 0.55
CA ILE A 180 3.70 7.21 1.53
C ILE A 180 3.16 8.60 1.22
N GLY A 181 1.88 8.66 0.84
CA GLY A 181 1.19 9.91 0.59
C GLY A 181 0.96 10.70 1.88
N ALA A 182 0.80 12.01 1.73
CA ALA A 182 0.39 12.91 2.80
C ALA A 182 -0.88 13.67 2.37
N LEU A 183 -1.65 14.13 3.35
CA LEU A 183 -2.69 15.11 3.09
C LEU A 183 -2.07 16.46 2.73
N PRO A 184 -2.74 17.29 1.92
CA PRO A 184 -2.33 18.67 1.69
C PRO A 184 -2.10 19.40 3.01
N PRO A 185 -0.89 19.92 3.27
CA PRO A 185 -0.60 20.62 4.52
C PRO A 185 -1.45 21.89 4.66
N THR A 186 -1.88 22.20 5.88
CA THR A 186 -2.56 23.46 6.20
C THR A 186 -1.58 24.64 6.35
N ILE A 187 -0.30 24.34 6.59
CA ILE A 187 0.77 25.33 6.66
C ILE A 187 1.17 25.80 5.27
N LYS A 188 1.65 27.04 5.17
CA LYS A 188 2.23 27.55 3.92
C LYS A 188 3.53 26.81 3.61
N CYS A 189 3.88 26.76 2.32
CA CYS A 189 5.16 26.22 1.90
C CYS A 189 6.31 26.95 2.63
N THR A 190 7.25 26.15 3.13
CA THR A 190 8.31 26.61 4.03
C THR A 190 9.67 26.71 3.35
N ARG A 191 9.96 25.85 2.35
CA ARG A 191 11.21 25.88 1.58
C ARG A 191 10.95 25.47 0.12
N ASP A 192 11.79 25.99 -0.77
CA ASP A 192 11.79 25.67 -2.21
C ASP A 192 10.42 25.81 -2.89
N CYS A 193 9.67 26.84 -2.51
CA CYS A 193 8.27 27.04 -2.93
C CYS A 193 8.10 27.37 -4.42
N ALA A 194 9.13 27.90 -5.05
CA ALA A 194 9.21 28.09 -6.50
C ALA A 194 9.85 26.89 -7.24
N GLY A 195 10.34 25.90 -6.49
CA GLY A 195 11.02 24.73 -7.01
C GLY A 195 10.06 23.67 -7.56
N ALA A 196 10.66 22.67 -8.20
CA ALA A 196 9.97 21.47 -8.66
C ALA A 196 9.39 20.63 -7.51
N VAL A 197 10.05 20.65 -6.35
CA VAL A 197 9.62 19.98 -5.13
C VAL A 197 9.48 21.05 -4.05
N ARG A 198 8.27 21.25 -3.54
CA ARG A 198 8.00 22.21 -2.47
C ARG A 198 8.00 21.51 -1.12
N VAL A 199 8.51 22.18 -0.10
CA VAL A 199 8.69 21.59 1.24
C VAL A 199 7.80 22.27 2.26
N TYR A 200 7.10 21.47 3.05
CA TYR A 200 6.23 21.88 4.14
C TYR A 200 6.74 21.22 5.43
N SER A 201 7.34 22.00 6.33
CA SER A 201 7.82 21.52 7.63
C SER A 201 7.38 22.45 8.75
N ALA A 202 6.63 21.93 9.72
CA ALA A 202 6.21 22.70 10.89
C ALA A 202 7.38 22.99 11.86
N SER A 203 8.38 22.10 11.92
CA SER A 203 9.55 22.22 12.80
C SER A 203 10.67 23.08 12.21
N GLY A 204 10.58 23.41 10.92
CA GLY A 204 11.64 24.12 10.19
C GLY A 204 12.85 23.25 9.84
N THR A 205 12.85 21.97 10.23
CA THR A 205 13.87 20.97 9.87
C THR A 205 13.28 19.85 9.02
N PHE A 206 14.12 19.06 8.34
CA PHE A 206 13.66 17.86 7.62
C PHE A 206 13.54 16.70 8.62
N ASP A 207 12.31 16.48 9.06
CA ASP A 207 11.90 15.40 9.96
C ASP A 207 10.90 14.46 9.27
N GLU A 208 10.40 13.47 10.01
CA GLU A 208 9.42 12.49 9.52
C GLU A 208 8.05 13.12 9.21
N ASN A 209 7.74 14.29 9.78
CA ASN A 209 6.48 15.00 9.55
C ASN A 209 6.58 16.01 8.40
N THR A 210 7.77 16.15 7.81
CA THR A 210 7.98 16.98 6.64
C THR A 210 7.22 16.40 5.44
N VAL A 211 6.51 17.27 4.73
CA VAL A 211 5.75 16.91 3.53
C VAL A 211 6.38 17.55 2.30
N PHE A 212 6.56 16.75 1.26
CA PHE A 212 7.04 17.17 -0.04
C PHE A 212 5.89 17.20 -1.04
N GLU A 213 5.72 18.32 -1.74
CA GLU A 213 4.82 18.42 -2.88
C GLU A 213 5.62 18.30 -4.17
N CYS A 214 5.24 17.36 -5.03
CA CYS A 214 5.82 17.17 -6.37
C CYS A 214 4.69 16.88 -7.35
N ASP A 215 4.58 17.67 -8.42
CA ASP A 215 3.55 17.51 -9.47
C ASP A 215 2.11 17.44 -8.91
N GLY A 216 1.82 18.29 -7.92
CA GLY A 216 0.50 18.38 -7.27
C GLY A 216 0.19 17.23 -6.30
N ARG A 217 1.16 16.35 -6.00
CA ARG A 217 1.04 15.24 -5.05
C ARG A 217 1.84 15.51 -3.81
N PHE A 218 1.31 15.11 -2.66
CA PHE A 218 1.95 15.30 -1.36
C PHE A 218 2.48 13.97 -0.83
N TYR A 219 3.73 13.96 -0.42
CA TYR A 219 4.44 12.78 0.09
C TYR A 219 4.99 13.07 1.48
N LYS A 220 4.83 12.12 2.41
CA LYS A 220 5.44 12.22 3.73
C LYS A 220 6.91 11.80 3.63
N ASN A 221 7.80 12.48 4.36
CA ASN A 221 9.25 12.19 4.40
C ASN A 221 9.58 10.92 5.20
N VAL A 222 8.90 9.82 4.92
CA VAL A 222 9.06 8.55 5.63
C VAL A 222 9.04 7.37 4.68
N ALA A 223 9.80 6.34 5.04
CA ALA A 223 9.70 4.99 4.50
C ALA A 223 9.30 4.03 5.61
N SER A 224 8.31 3.18 5.36
CA SER A 224 7.96 2.08 6.25
C SER A 224 8.70 0.82 5.79
N ARG A 225 9.58 0.32 6.65
CA ARG A 225 10.44 -0.84 6.39
C ARG A 225 10.13 -1.92 7.41
N VAL A 226 10.01 -3.15 6.93
CA VAL A 226 9.87 -4.33 7.79
C VAL A 226 11.25 -4.96 7.89
N SER A 227 11.71 -5.16 9.11
CA SER A 227 12.99 -5.75 9.48
C SER A 227 12.72 -7.13 10.07
N VAL A 228 13.43 -8.15 9.59
CA VAL A 228 13.33 -9.55 10.02
C VAL A 228 14.72 -10.14 10.25
N GLY A 229 14.84 -11.04 11.22
CA GLY A 229 16.10 -11.63 11.64
C GLY A 229 16.50 -11.21 13.07
N GLY A 230 17.62 -11.75 13.55
CA GLY A 230 18.13 -11.57 14.90
C GLY A 230 19.47 -10.84 14.94
N GLU A 231 20.17 -10.93 16.07
CA GLU A 231 21.46 -10.27 16.26
C GLU A 231 22.45 -10.65 15.15
N GLY A 232 23.00 -9.63 14.47
CA GLY A 232 24.02 -9.76 13.43
C GLY A 232 23.52 -9.52 11.99
N ILE A 233 22.51 -10.27 11.55
CA ILE A 233 22.02 -10.20 10.15
C ILE A 233 20.53 -9.88 10.15
N VAL A 234 20.22 -8.64 9.75
CA VAL A 234 18.85 -8.16 9.59
C VAL A 234 18.56 -8.01 8.10
N TYR A 235 17.56 -8.74 7.63
CA TYR A 235 17.00 -8.53 6.30
C TYR A 235 15.86 -7.54 6.41
N SER A 236 15.66 -6.76 5.37
CA SER A 236 14.55 -5.82 5.36
C SER A 236 13.91 -5.67 4.00
N PHE A 237 12.62 -5.39 4.00
CA PHE A 237 11.86 -5.14 2.79
C PHE A 237 10.90 -3.97 3.01
N ARG A 238 10.40 -3.42 1.91
CA ARG A 238 9.40 -2.35 1.97
C ARG A 238 8.09 -2.89 2.54
N ASN A 239 7.54 -2.23 3.55
CA ASN A 239 6.23 -2.62 4.08
C ASN A 239 5.15 -2.48 3.00
N PRO A 240 4.40 -3.56 2.69
CA PRO A 240 3.31 -3.50 1.74
C PRO A 240 2.25 -2.48 2.15
N PRO A 241 1.57 -1.84 1.20
CA PRO A 241 0.49 -0.91 1.52
C PRO A 241 -0.66 -1.63 2.22
N ALA A 242 -1.22 -0.97 3.23
CA ALA A 242 -2.53 -1.30 3.78
C ALA A 242 -3.62 -0.66 2.90
N PHE A 243 -4.60 -1.43 2.47
CA PHE A 243 -5.83 -0.93 1.86
C PHE A 243 -6.97 -1.07 2.87
N LEU A 244 -7.97 -0.20 2.77
CA LEU A 244 -9.23 -0.11 3.53
C LEU A 244 -9.32 -0.94 4.82
N ASP A 245 -9.56 -0.27 5.94
CA ASP A 245 -10.01 -0.94 7.15
C ASP A 245 -11.36 -1.65 6.88
N ARG A 246 -11.34 -2.99 6.96
CA ARG A 246 -12.52 -3.85 6.78
C ARG A 246 -13.64 -3.44 7.72
N ASP A 247 -13.30 -3.01 8.92
CA ASP A 247 -14.25 -2.79 10.01
C ASP A 247 -14.71 -1.32 10.09
N ALA A 248 -14.20 -0.44 9.20
CA ALA A 248 -14.60 0.96 9.08
C ALA A 248 -14.47 1.51 7.62
N PRO A 249 -15.22 0.98 6.64
CA PRO A 249 -15.13 1.45 5.25
C PRO A 249 -15.72 2.86 5.11
N ALA A 250 -14.87 3.88 4.95
CA ALA A 250 -15.33 5.19 4.53
C ALA A 250 -15.37 5.26 2.99
N ALA A 251 -16.56 5.49 2.41
CA ALA A 251 -16.74 5.52 0.95
C ALA A 251 -15.78 6.49 0.23
N ARG A 252 -15.46 7.63 0.85
CA ARG A 252 -14.48 8.59 0.32
C ARG A 252 -13.06 8.04 0.31
N GLN A 253 -12.66 7.30 1.35
CA GLN A 253 -11.35 6.64 1.40
C GLN A 253 -11.27 5.54 0.34
N ALA A 254 -12.36 4.79 0.14
CA ALA A 254 -12.42 3.75 -0.89
C ALA A 254 -12.20 4.32 -2.30
N LEU A 255 -12.83 5.43 -2.66
CA LEU A 255 -12.62 6.07 -3.97
C LEU A 255 -11.18 6.55 -4.14
N GLN A 256 -10.61 7.20 -3.12
CA GLN A 256 -9.22 7.68 -3.16
C GLN A 256 -8.21 6.53 -3.29
N GLU A 257 -8.45 5.41 -2.63
CA GLU A 257 -7.61 4.22 -2.74
C GLU A 257 -7.72 3.58 -4.13
N VAL A 258 -8.93 3.49 -4.69
CA VAL A 258 -9.14 2.98 -6.05
C VAL A 258 -8.42 3.87 -7.06
N GLU A 259 -8.56 5.18 -6.98
CA GLU A 259 -7.85 6.13 -7.83
C GLU A 259 -6.33 5.97 -7.68
N SER A 260 -5.83 5.87 -6.44
CA SER A 260 -4.40 5.64 -6.18
C SER A 260 -3.90 4.32 -6.75
N LEU A 261 -4.69 3.24 -6.66
CA LEU A 261 -4.34 1.94 -7.22
C LEU A 261 -4.33 1.98 -8.75
N LEU A 262 -5.33 2.60 -9.38
CA LEU A 262 -5.37 2.78 -10.83
C LEU A 262 -4.16 3.60 -11.30
N ASP A 263 -3.81 4.67 -10.60
CA ASP A 263 -2.62 5.48 -10.87
C ASP A 263 -1.32 4.69 -10.76
N HIS A 264 -1.24 3.79 -9.78
CA HIS A 264 -0.10 2.90 -9.58
C HIS A 264 0.03 1.89 -10.71
N LEU A 265 -1.07 1.21 -11.06
CA LEU A 265 -1.12 0.26 -12.16
C LEU A 265 -0.82 0.95 -13.50
N PHE A 266 -1.35 2.14 -13.73
CA PHE A 266 -1.11 2.91 -14.94
C PHE A 266 0.37 3.25 -15.13
N ARG A 267 1.06 3.67 -14.07
CA ARG A 267 2.49 4.02 -14.10
C ARG A 267 3.43 2.82 -13.95
N HIS A 268 2.90 1.62 -13.79
CA HIS A 268 3.72 0.44 -13.61
C HIS A 268 4.63 0.19 -14.84
N PRO A 269 5.92 -0.16 -14.66
CA PRO A 269 6.87 -0.33 -15.77
C PRO A 269 6.42 -1.32 -16.85
N ASN A 270 5.61 -2.31 -16.49
CA ASN A 270 5.09 -3.32 -17.43
C ASN A 270 3.91 -2.81 -18.25
N THR A 271 3.17 -1.79 -17.79
CA THR A 271 1.93 -1.32 -18.42
C THR A 271 2.12 -0.88 -19.88
N PRO A 272 3.15 -0.07 -20.22
CA PRO A 272 3.40 0.30 -21.62
C PRO A 272 3.59 -0.89 -22.55
N VAL A 273 4.28 -1.94 -22.11
CA VAL A 273 4.55 -3.13 -22.93
C VAL A 273 3.29 -3.98 -23.13
N PHE A 274 2.50 -4.16 -22.06
CA PHE A 274 1.23 -4.89 -22.14
C PHE A 274 0.22 -4.19 -23.06
N ILE A 275 0.09 -2.86 -22.92
CA ILE A 275 -0.79 -2.06 -23.77
C ILE A 275 -0.29 -2.05 -25.21
N ALA A 276 1.01 -1.85 -25.45
CA ALA A 276 1.60 -1.89 -26.78
C ALA A 276 1.29 -3.20 -27.50
N ARG A 277 1.46 -4.34 -26.84
CA ARG A 277 1.18 -5.66 -27.44
C ARG A 277 -0.29 -5.83 -27.80
N ARG A 278 -1.21 -5.50 -26.87
CA ARG A 278 -2.65 -5.66 -27.13
C ARG A 278 -3.14 -4.74 -28.24
N LEU A 279 -2.68 -3.49 -28.28
CA LEU A 279 -3.08 -2.53 -29.31
C LEU A 279 -2.45 -2.86 -30.66
N ALA A 280 -1.17 -3.26 -30.70
CA ALA A 280 -0.50 -3.69 -31.92
C ALA A 280 -1.20 -4.91 -32.55
N GLN A 281 -1.64 -5.87 -31.74
CA GLN A 281 -2.38 -7.04 -32.22
C GLN A 281 -3.78 -6.70 -32.77
N ARG A 282 -4.44 -5.67 -32.23
CA ARG A 282 -5.78 -5.25 -32.66
C ARG A 282 -5.76 -4.35 -33.90
N PHE A 283 -4.79 -3.43 -33.99
CA PHE A 283 -4.75 -2.38 -35.02
C PHE A 283 -3.60 -2.52 -36.01
N GLY A 284 -2.60 -3.34 -35.69
CA GLY A 284 -1.36 -3.49 -36.46
C GLY A 284 -1.21 -4.87 -37.09
N THR A 285 -0.40 -5.72 -36.46
CA THR A 285 0.04 -7.03 -36.96
C THR A 285 -0.27 -8.11 -35.91
N SER A 286 -0.58 -9.33 -36.36
CA SER A 286 -0.95 -10.44 -35.47
C SER A 286 0.22 -10.95 -34.62
N ASN A 287 1.44 -10.86 -35.17
CA ASN A 287 2.69 -11.24 -34.51
C ASN A 287 3.69 -10.07 -34.53
N PRO A 288 3.54 -9.07 -33.65
CA PRO A 288 4.41 -7.89 -33.63
C PRO A 288 5.83 -8.26 -33.18
N SER A 289 6.84 -7.70 -33.85
CA SER A 289 8.24 -7.91 -33.46
C SER A 289 8.58 -7.19 -32.14
N ALA A 290 9.68 -7.61 -31.50
CA ALA A 290 10.14 -7.01 -30.25
C ALA A 290 10.55 -5.52 -30.40
N SER A 291 11.12 -5.13 -31.56
CA SER A 291 11.46 -3.73 -31.84
C SER A 291 10.21 -2.87 -31.98
N TYR A 292 9.20 -3.39 -32.68
CA TYR A 292 7.95 -2.67 -32.87
C TYR A 292 7.21 -2.44 -31.54
N LEU A 293 7.16 -3.45 -30.68
CA LEU A 293 6.60 -3.29 -29.33
C LEU A 293 7.39 -2.28 -28.48
N ARG A 294 8.71 -2.22 -28.63
CA ARG A 294 9.56 -1.27 -27.90
C ARG A 294 9.26 0.17 -28.31
N ASP A 295 9.07 0.42 -29.60
CA ASP A 295 8.82 1.76 -30.13
C ASP A 295 7.42 2.26 -29.77
N ILE A 296 6.41 1.39 -29.84
CA ILE A 296 5.05 1.72 -29.36
C ILE A 296 5.06 1.99 -27.85
N ALA A 297 5.74 1.16 -27.06
CA ALA A 297 5.86 1.38 -25.62
C ALA A 297 6.63 2.67 -25.30
N SER A 298 7.62 3.06 -26.13
CA SER A 298 8.30 4.34 -26.03
C SER A 298 7.34 5.50 -26.29
N ALA A 299 6.58 5.44 -27.39
CA ALA A 299 5.58 6.46 -27.74
C ALA A 299 4.51 6.64 -26.66
N PHE A 300 4.04 5.54 -26.06
CA PHE A 300 3.11 5.58 -24.92
C PHE A 300 3.72 6.31 -23.73
N ARG A 301 5.02 6.14 -23.44
CA ARG A 301 5.68 6.78 -22.30
C ARG A 301 5.98 8.26 -22.52
N THR A 302 6.39 8.64 -23.72
CA THR A 302 6.87 9.99 -24.03
C THR A 302 5.80 10.89 -24.64
N GLY A 303 4.71 10.34 -25.17
CA GLY A 303 3.70 11.09 -25.89
C GLY A 303 4.19 11.64 -27.24
N GLY A 304 5.22 11.04 -27.82
CA GLY A 304 5.77 11.43 -29.12
C GLY A 304 6.19 10.24 -29.96
N PHE A 305 6.06 10.38 -31.29
CA PHE A 305 6.50 9.37 -32.26
C PHE A 305 7.02 10.05 -33.53
N ALA A 306 8.14 9.55 -34.07
CA ALA A 306 8.75 10.01 -35.31
C ALA A 306 8.89 11.55 -35.44
N GLY A 307 9.31 12.21 -34.35
CA GLY A 307 9.49 13.67 -34.31
C GLY A 307 8.20 14.49 -34.14
N THR A 308 7.03 13.84 -34.10
CA THR A 308 5.75 14.49 -33.79
C THR A 308 5.42 14.32 -32.31
N VAL A 309 5.21 15.43 -31.60
CA VAL A 309 4.74 15.45 -30.21
C VAL A 309 3.22 15.60 -30.23
N TYR A 310 2.53 14.69 -29.55
CA TYR A 310 1.07 14.71 -29.41
C TYR A 310 0.71 15.50 -28.15
N SER A 311 0.27 14.84 -27.08
CA SER A 311 0.10 15.48 -25.77
C SER A 311 1.42 15.66 -25.03
N GLY A 312 2.46 14.88 -25.35
CA GLY A 312 3.72 14.84 -24.63
C GLY A 312 3.61 14.28 -23.19
N ALA A 313 2.46 13.70 -22.84
CA ALA A 313 2.22 13.10 -21.54
C ALA A 313 2.38 11.58 -21.57
N TYR A 314 2.64 10.99 -20.40
CA TYR A 314 2.64 9.55 -20.22
C TYR A 314 1.23 8.98 -20.44
N GLY A 315 1.14 7.92 -21.24
CA GLY A 315 -0.08 7.22 -21.62
C GLY A 315 -0.85 7.84 -22.77
N ASP A 316 -0.16 8.57 -23.66
CA ASP A 316 -0.77 9.16 -24.84
C ASP A 316 -1.19 8.11 -25.87
N LEU A 317 -2.50 7.95 -26.05
CA LEU A 317 -3.07 7.04 -27.03
C LEU A 317 -2.92 7.54 -28.48
N GLY A 318 -2.83 8.84 -28.71
CA GLY A 318 -2.59 9.43 -30.03
C GLY A 318 -1.19 9.09 -30.54
N ALA A 319 -0.16 9.32 -29.71
CA ALA A 319 1.21 8.92 -30.03
C ALA A 319 1.34 7.40 -30.20
N THR A 320 0.65 6.63 -29.36
CA THR A 320 0.63 5.16 -29.43
C THR A 320 -0.02 4.67 -30.72
N ALA A 321 -1.17 5.24 -31.12
CA ALA A 321 -1.86 4.87 -32.34
C ALA A 321 -1.04 5.25 -33.58
N ALA A 322 -0.40 6.41 -33.58
CA ALA A 322 0.51 6.82 -34.64
C ALA A 322 1.71 5.87 -34.75
N ALA A 323 2.32 5.50 -33.63
CA ALA A 323 3.38 4.50 -33.60
C ALA A 323 2.92 3.17 -34.19
N ILE A 324 1.71 2.71 -33.90
CA ILE A 324 1.18 1.46 -34.48
C ILE A 324 0.98 1.60 -36.00
N LEU A 325 0.35 2.68 -36.46
CA LEU A 325 -0.08 2.79 -37.85
C LEU A 325 1.05 3.21 -38.81
N LEU A 326 2.02 3.97 -38.32
CA LEU A 326 3.08 4.57 -39.14
C LEU A 326 4.44 3.88 -38.99
N HIS A 327 4.55 2.86 -38.14
CA HIS A 327 5.81 2.15 -37.97
C HIS A 327 6.24 1.42 -39.26
N PRO A 328 7.55 1.38 -39.59
CA PRO A 328 8.04 0.74 -40.81
C PRO A 328 7.58 -0.72 -40.98
N GLU A 329 7.49 -1.49 -39.89
CA GLU A 329 6.97 -2.87 -39.90
C GLU A 329 5.51 -2.94 -40.38
N LYS A 330 4.68 -1.95 -40.04
CA LYS A 330 3.29 -1.92 -40.49
C LYS A 330 3.14 -1.42 -41.92
N LEU A 331 4.07 -0.57 -42.38
CA LEU A 331 4.07 -0.02 -43.74
C LEU A 331 4.70 -0.98 -44.76
N SER A 332 5.69 -1.76 -44.35
CA SER A 332 6.44 -2.69 -45.22
C SER A 332 5.81 -4.07 -45.25
N GLN A 333 4.51 -4.14 -45.54
CA GLN A 333 3.76 -5.40 -45.53
C GLN A 333 4.19 -6.32 -46.67
N THR A 334 4.50 -7.57 -46.33
CA THR A 334 4.67 -8.67 -47.26
C THR A 334 3.32 -9.37 -47.52
N PRO A 335 3.18 -10.20 -48.56
CA PRO A 335 1.93 -10.94 -48.82
C PRO A 335 1.48 -11.89 -47.71
N ARG A 336 2.36 -12.19 -46.74
CA ARG A 336 2.04 -12.99 -45.55
C ARG A 336 1.56 -12.14 -44.39
N ASP A 337 1.66 -10.82 -44.50
CA ASP A 337 1.25 -9.88 -43.47
C ASP A 337 -0.21 -9.49 -43.69
N GLY A 338 -1.02 -9.70 -42.66
CA GLY A 338 -2.44 -9.41 -42.70
C GLY A 338 -3.14 -9.98 -41.48
N ALA A 339 -4.23 -9.34 -41.09
CA ALA A 339 -5.14 -9.86 -40.08
C ALA A 339 -6.47 -10.18 -40.75
N LEU A 340 -6.98 -11.39 -40.51
CA LEU A 340 -8.35 -11.71 -40.92
C LEU A 340 -9.30 -10.82 -40.12
N ARG A 341 -10.13 -10.05 -40.83
CA ARG A 341 -11.14 -9.21 -40.20
C ARG A 341 -12.15 -10.10 -39.48
N GLU A 342 -12.31 -9.87 -38.18
CA GLU A 342 -13.26 -10.59 -37.34
C GLU A 342 -14.69 -10.52 -37.95
N PRO A 343 -15.47 -11.62 -37.97
CA PRO A 343 -16.79 -11.64 -38.59
C PRO A 343 -17.72 -10.53 -38.09
N LEU A 344 -17.71 -10.26 -36.78
CA LEU A 344 -18.51 -9.20 -36.18
C LEU A 344 -18.11 -7.80 -36.68
N LEU A 345 -16.82 -7.55 -36.87
CA LEU A 345 -16.34 -6.29 -37.44
C LEU A 345 -16.75 -6.09 -38.90
N LYS A 346 -16.97 -7.17 -39.67
CA LYS A 346 -17.54 -7.08 -41.02
C LYS A 346 -18.98 -6.61 -40.98
N VAL A 347 -19.78 -7.19 -40.07
CA VAL A 347 -21.19 -6.82 -39.87
C VAL A 347 -21.32 -5.37 -39.39
N ILE A 348 -20.56 -4.99 -38.35
CA ILE A 348 -20.56 -3.61 -37.82
C ILE A 348 -20.16 -2.60 -38.89
N HIS A 349 -19.19 -2.95 -39.74
CA HIS A 349 -18.77 -2.07 -40.82
C HIS A 349 -19.86 -1.88 -41.87
N LEU A 350 -20.56 -2.95 -42.24
CA LEU A 350 -21.72 -2.90 -43.13
C LEU A 350 -22.83 -2.03 -42.53
N MET A 351 -23.18 -2.26 -41.26
CA MET A 351 -24.18 -1.46 -40.52
C MET A 351 -23.81 0.03 -40.53
N ARG A 352 -22.55 0.36 -40.22
CA ARG A 352 -22.03 1.73 -40.28
C ARG A 352 -22.09 2.32 -41.69
N SER A 353 -21.75 1.56 -42.72
CA SER A 353 -21.83 2.04 -44.11
C SER A 353 -23.27 2.27 -44.58
N MET A 354 -24.24 1.54 -44.02
CA MET A 354 -25.67 1.73 -44.28
C MET A 354 -26.29 2.83 -43.40
N GLY A 355 -25.50 3.50 -42.55
CA GLY A 355 -25.99 4.54 -41.65
C GLY A 355 -26.89 4.02 -40.53
N TYR A 356 -26.80 2.74 -40.18
CA TYR A 356 -27.55 2.15 -39.07
C TYR A 356 -27.27 2.93 -37.78
N LYS A 357 -28.33 3.43 -37.15
CA LYS A 357 -28.33 3.98 -35.80
C LYS A 357 -29.20 3.07 -34.94
N ASP A 358 -28.76 2.86 -33.71
CA ASP A 358 -29.58 2.19 -32.70
C ASP A 358 -30.63 3.19 -32.19
N ASP A 359 -31.83 2.73 -31.91
CA ASP A 359 -32.97 3.59 -31.50
C ASP A 359 -33.06 3.81 -29.97
N GLU A 360 -32.03 3.43 -29.21
CA GLU A 360 -31.91 3.71 -27.75
C GLU A 360 -31.14 4.99 -27.40
#